data_AF-A0AB36WXM2-F1
#
_entry.id   AF-A0AB36WXM2-F1
#
_cell.length_a   1.000
_cell.length_b   1.000
_cell.length_c   1.000
_cell.angle_alpha   90.00
_cell.angle_beta   90.00
_cell.angle_gamma   90.00
#
_symmetry.space_group_name_H-M   'P 1'
#
loop_
_entity.id
_entity.type
_entity.pdbx_description
1 polymer ?
#
loop_
_entity_poly.entity_id
_entity_poly.type
_entity_poly.pdbx_seq_one_letter_code
_entity_poly.pdbx_strand_id
1 'polypeptide(L)'
;AQMDGAILVVSATDGPMPQTREHILLSRQVGVPYIIVFMNKCDMVDDEELLELVEMEVRELLNDYDFPGDDTPIVKGSATEALKGSQEKYGQPAVVELLNVLDTY
;
A
#
# COMPACT_ATOMS: atom_id res chain seq x y z
N ALA A 1 15.59 -1.85 17.14
CA ALA A 1 15.27 -2.84 16.10
C ALA A 1 15.56 -2.17 14.77
N GLN A 2 16.39 -2.79 13.93
CA GLN A 2 16.63 -2.31 12.57
C GLN A 2 15.47 -2.83 11.72
N MET A 3 14.77 -1.95 11.00
CA MET A 3 13.66 -2.33 10.12
C MET A 3 14.17 -2.32 8.69
N ASP A 4 14.14 -3.49 8.05
CA ASP A 4 14.64 -3.66 6.68
C ASP A 4 13.62 -3.20 5.63
N GLY A 5 12.35 -3.06 6.01
CA GLY A 5 11.28 -2.56 5.16
C GLY A 5 10.00 -2.30 5.94
N ALA A 6 9.04 -1.60 5.34
CA ALA A 6 7.72 -1.38 5.91
C ALA A 6 6.61 -1.60 4.88
N ILE A 7 5.46 -2.09 5.37
CA ILE A 7 4.23 -2.17 4.57
C ILE A 7 3.34 -0.99 4.98
N LEU A 8 3.11 -0.06 4.06
CA LEU A 8 2.19 1.04 4.24
C LEU A 8 0.79 0.62 3.80
N VAL A 9 -0.14 0.52 4.74
CA VAL A 9 -1.54 0.17 4.44
C VAL A 9 -2.36 1.45 4.27
N VAL A 10 -2.97 1.62 3.09
CA VAL A 10 -3.82 2.77 2.76
C VAL A 10 -5.21 2.27 2.38
N SER A 11 -6.26 2.96 2.82
CA SER A 11 -7.64 2.61 2.49
C SER A 11 -8.02 3.18 1.12
N ALA A 12 -8.43 2.35 0.18
CA ALA A 12 -8.92 2.78 -1.14
C ALA A 12 -10.15 3.70 -1.04
N THR A 13 -10.94 3.57 0.03
CA THR A 13 -12.16 4.39 0.22
C THR A 13 -11.87 5.77 0.79
N ASP A 14 -10.78 5.90 1.56
CA ASP A 14 -10.48 7.11 2.35
C ASP A 14 -9.27 7.88 1.80
N GLY A 15 -8.43 7.22 1.00
CA GLY A 15 -7.19 7.79 0.49
C GLY A 15 -6.12 8.03 1.56
N PRO A 16 -5.06 8.80 1.24
CA PRO A 16 -4.03 9.17 2.19
C PRO A 16 -4.54 10.17 3.23
N MET A 17 -4.46 9.78 4.51
CA MET A 17 -4.87 10.60 5.65
C MET A 17 -3.68 11.35 6.26
N PRO A 18 -3.89 12.36 7.13
CA PRO A 18 -2.80 13.03 7.84
C PRO A 18 -1.86 12.05 8.56
N GLN A 19 -2.39 10.96 9.13
CA GLN A 19 -1.59 9.91 9.77
C GLN A 19 -0.69 9.15 8.78
N THR A 20 -1.12 8.98 7.53
CA THR A 20 -0.31 8.33 6.48
C THR A 20 0.99 9.11 6.27
N ARG A 21 0.92 10.46 6.30
CA ARG A 21 2.10 11.31 6.17
C ARG A 21 3.05 11.14 7.36
N GLU A 22 2.51 11.12 8.57
CA GLU A 22 3.31 10.91 9.78
C GLU A 22 4.02 9.56 9.76
N HIS A 23 3.36 8.48 9.30
CA HIS A 23 3.98 7.17 9.18
C HIS A 23 5.12 7.13 8.16
N ILE A 24 4.97 7.79 7.00
CA ILE A 24 6.03 7.87 5.99
C ILE A 24 7.22 8.68 6.54
N LEU A 25 6.95 9.82 7.17
CA LEU A 25 7.97 10.66 7.79
C LEU A 25 8.74 9.90 8.88
N LEU A 26 8.05 9.20 9.76
CA LEU A 26 8.68 8.38 10.80
C LEU A 26 9.52 7.25 10.19
N SER A 27 9.03 6.59 9.15
CA SER A 27 9.75 5.53 8.42
C SER A 27 11.06 6.06 7.85
N ARG A 28 11.04 7.28 7.29
CA ARG A 28 12.26 7.95 6.82
C ARG A 28 13.22 8.28 7.96
N GLN A 29 12.72 8.82 9.07
CA GLN A 29 13.54 9.21 10.23
C GLN A 29 14.23 8.03 10.91
N VAL A 30 13.56 6.87 10.97
CA VAL A 30 14.14 5.65 11.53
C VAL A 30 14.97 4.86 10.52
N GLY A 31 15.09 5.36 9.28
CA GLY A 31 15.97 4.81 8.25
C GLY A 31 15.43 3.56 7.57
N VAL A 32 14.11 3.41 7.42
CA VAL A 32 13.52 2.34 6.62
C VAL A 32 13.95 2.53 5.15
N PRO A 33 14.63 1.55 4.54
CA PRO A 33 15.16 1.70 3.19
C PRO A 33 14.09 1.47 2.10
N TYR A 34 13.11 0.60 2.36
CA TYR A 34 12.07 0.21 1.38
C TYR A 34 10.67 0.26 1.99
N ILE A 35 9.71 0.79 1.23
CA ILE A 35 8.29 0.76 1.57
C ILE A 35 7.54 0.07 0.43
N ILE A 36 6.60 -0.81 0.78
CA ILE A 36 5.61 -1.40 -0.13
C ILE A 36 4.24 -0.92 0.31
N VAL A 37 3.35 -0.61 -0.62
CA VAL A 37 2.00 -0.15 -0.29
C VAL A 37 1.00 -1.28 -0.50
N PHE A 38 0.12 -1.47 0.48
CA PHE A 38 -1.08 -2.28 0.32
C PHE A 38 -2.31 -1.37 0.35
N MET A 39 -2.95 -1.20 -0.81
CA MET A 39 -4.19 -0.47 -0.96
C MET A 39 -5.35 -1.40 -0.59
N ASN A 40 -5.89 -1.21 0.61
CA ASN A 40 -6.89 -2.07 1.23
C ASN A 40 -8.33 -1.60 0.92
N LYS A 41 -9.31 -2.47 1.13
CA LYS A 41 -10.73 -2.24 0.87
C LYS A 41 -11.08 -1.97 -0.60
N CYS A 42 -10.29 -2.48 -1.55
CA CYS A 42 -10.59 -2.34 -2.98
C CYS A 42 -11.90 -3.06 -3.38
N ASP A 43 -12.40 -3.98 -2.57
CA ASP A 43 -13.72 -4.62 -2.73
C ASP A 43 -14.90 -3.65 -2.54
N MET A 44 -14.67 -2.51 -1.88
CA MET A 44 -15.70 -1.50 -1.60
C MET A 44 -15.71 -0.36 -2.63
N VAL A 45 -14.79 -0.39 -3.60
CA VAL A 45 -14.63 0.65 -4.63
C VAL A 45 -14.80 0.00 -6.00
N ASP A 46 -15.94 0.27 -6.64
CA ASP A 46 -16.29 -0.28 -7.94
C ASP A 46 -15.69 0.51 -9.12
N ASP A 47 -15.24 1.75 -8.87
CA ASP A 47 -14.71 2.66 -9.88
C ASP A 47 -13.18 2.56 -9.97
N GLU A 48 -12.69 2.07 -11.11
CA GLU A 48 -11.27 1.91 -11.38
C GLU A 48 -10.53 3.27 -11.47
N GLU A 49 -11.19 4.32 -11.94
CA GLU A 49 -10.60 5.67 -12.01
C GLU A 49 -10.33 6.22 -10.60
N LEU A 50 -11.20 5.91 -9.63
CA LEU A 50 -11.01 6.31 -8.24
C LEU A 50 -9.82 5.57 -7.60
N LEU A 51 -9.66 4.27 -7.90
CA LEU A 51 -8.52 3.49 -7.42
C LEU A 51 -7.20 4.02 -8.00
N GLU A 52 -7.17 4.39 -9.27
CA GLU A 52 -6.00 5.01 -9.91
C GLU A 52 -5.70 6.38 -9.30
N LEU A 53 -6.72 7.20 -9.02
CA LEU A 53 -6.53 8.49 -8.36
C LEU A 53 -5.89 8.34 -6.98
N VAL A 54 -6.39 7.42 -6.15
CA VAL A 54 -5.81 7.16 -4.82
C VAL A 54 -4.39 6.62 -4.94
N GLU A 55 -4.10 5.80 -5.96
CA GLU A 55 -2.75 5.32 -6.23
C GLU A 55 -1.80 6.48 -6.51
N MET A 56 -2.20 7.40 -7.40
CA MET A 56 -1.42 8.59 -7.73
C MET A 56 -1.14 9.45 -6.49
N GLU A 57 -2.14 9.72 -5.66
CA GLU A 57 -1.97 10.50 -4.44
C GLU A 57 -0.98 9.84 -3.46
N VAL A 58 -0.98 8.51 -3.36
CA VAL A 58 -0.01 7.78 -2.52
C VAL A 58 1.41 7.87 -3.09
N ARG A 59 1.57 7.77 -4.42
CA ARG A 59 2.88 7.91 -5.08
C ARG A 59 3.46 9.30 -4.89
N GLU A 60 2.65 10.34 -5.11
CA GLU A 60 3.04 11.73 -4.84
C GLU A 60 3.48 11.91 -3.38
N LEU A 61 2.71 11.34 -2.44
CA LEU A 61 3.05 11.45 -1.03
C LEU A 61 4.36 10.74 -0.68
N LEU A 62 4.68 9.60 -1.30
CA LEU A 62 5.96 8.93 -1.11
C LEU A 62 7.12 9.78 -1.66
N ASN A 63 6.93 10.37 -2.85
CA ASN A 63 7.90 11.26 -3.49
C ASN A 63 8.19 12.50 -2.62
N ASP A 64 7.18 13.08 -1.98
CA ASP A 64 7.32 14.25 -1.08
C ASP A 64 8.24 13.98 0.13
N TYR A 65 8.42 12.72 0.52
CA TYR A 65 9.23 12.31 1.67
C TYR A 65 10.47 11.48 1.28
N ASP A 66 10.97 11.67 0.07
CA ASP A 66 12.19 11.03 -0.47
C ASP A 66 12.13 9.49 -0.55
N PHE A 67 10.93 8.92 -0.73
CA PHE A 67 10.76 7.53 -1.16
C PHE A 67 10.52 7.49 -2.68
N PRO A 68 10.94 6.41 -3.36
CA PRO A 68 10.76 6.28 -4.81
C PRO A 68 9.29 5.92 -5.12
N GLY A 69 8.39 6.90 -5.06
CA GLY A 69 6.94 6.68 -5.22
C GLY A 69 6.57 6.08 -6.57
N ASP A 70 7.28 6.44 -7.64
CA ASP A 70 7.02 5.93 -9.00
C ASP A 70 7.40 4.45 -9.16
N ASP A 71 8.47 4.01 -8.48
CA ASP A 71 8.96 2.63 -8.53
C ASP A 71 8.40 1.75 -7.39
N THR A 72 7.75 2.36 -6.40
CA THR A 72 7.21 1.64 -5.23
C THR A 72 6.08 0.70 -5.67
N PRO A 73 6.14 -0.58 -5.30
CA PRO A 73 5.05 -1.52 -5.55
C PRO A 73 3.79 -1.15 -4.77
N ILE A 74 2.65 -1.13 -5.45
CA ILE A 74 1.34 -0.89 -4.85
C ILE A 74 0.44 -2.07 -5.18
N VAL A 75 0.09 -2.85 -4.16
CA VAL A 75 -0.78 -4.03 -4.30
C VAL A 75 -2.19 -3.66 -3.88
N LYS A 76 -3.16 -3.86 -4.78
CA LYS A 76 -4.58 -3.57 -4.58
C LYS A 76 -5.28 -4.81 -4.03
N GLY A 77 -5.97 -4.69 -2.90
CA GLY A 77 -6.60 -5.84 -2.25
C GLY A 77 -7.62 -5.50 -1.17
N SER A 78 -8.10 -6.55 -0.52
CA SER A 78 -9.01 -6.51 0.60
C SER A 78 -8.59 -7.53 1.64
N ALA A 79 -8.06 -7.04 2.76
CA ALA A 79 -7.72 -7.89 3.89
C ALA A 79 -8.97 -8.63 4.44
N THR A 80 -10.15 -8.01 4.35
CA THR A 80 -11.42 -8.61 4.77
C THR A 80 -11.77 -9.81 3.91
N GLU A 81 -11.73 -9.66 2.58
CA GLU A 81 -12.01 -10.77 1.66
C GLU A 81 -10.95 -11.87 1.72
N ALA A 82 -9.68 -11.50 1.90
CA ALA A 82 -8.60 -12.46 2.12
C ALA A 82 -8.81 -13.29 3.39
N LEU A 83 -9.23 -12.66 4.49
CA LEU A 83 -9.55 -13.35 5.75
C LEU A 83 -10.77 -14.28 5.64
N LYS A 84 -11.75 -13.93 4.79
CA LYS A 84 -12.90 -14.80 4.48
C LYS A 84 -12.52 -15.99 3.58
N GLY A 85 -11.32 -15.99 3.03
CA GLY A 85 -10.84 -17.04 2.13
C GLY A 85 -11.29 -16.88 0.68
N SER A 86 -11.73 -15.68 0.28
CA SER A 86 -12.11 -15.38 -1.10
C SER A 86 -10.93 -15.60 -2.05
N GLN A 87 -11.20 -16.28 -3.17
CA GLN A 87 -10.24 -16.48 -4.27
C GLN A 87 -10.39 -15.42 -5.36
N GLU A 88 -11.21 -14.40 -5.13
CA GLU A 88 -11.38 -13.29 -6.06
C GLU A 88 -10.14 -12.39 -6.10
N LYS A 89 -10.07 -11.51 -7.11
CA LYS A 89 -8.93 -10.62 -7.39
C LYS A 89 -8.37 -9.94 -6.14
N TYR A 90 -9.24 -9.39 -5.29
CA TYR A 90 -8.85 -8.65 -4.09
C TYR A 90 -8.71 -9.51 -2.82
N GLY A 91 -9.03 -10.80 -2.87
CA GLY A 91 -9.01 -11.70 -1.71
C GLY A 91 -7.62 -12.25 -1.40
N GLN A 92 -7.52 -13.57 -1.17
CA GLN A 92 -6.25 -14.25 -0.90
C GLN A 92 -5.17 -14.02 -1.96
N PRO A 93 -5.48 -14.00 -3.28
CA PRO A 93 -4.48 -13.74 -4.31
C PRO A 93 -3.72 -12.42 -4.11
N ALA A 94 -4.39 -11.35 -3.68
CA ALA A 94 -3.76 -10.05 -3.45
C ALA A 94 -2.76 -10.09 -2.27
N VAL A 95 -3.04 -10.87 -1.22
CA VAL A 95 -2.10 -11.04 -0.10
C VAL A 95 -0.89 -11.87 -0.52
N VAL A 96 -1.10 -12.90 -1.36
CA VAL A 96 0.00 -13.69 -1.93
C VAL A 96 0.87 -12.81 -2.83
N GLU A 97 0.27 -11.94 -3.64
CA GLU A 97 0.99 -10.96 -4.45
C GLU A 97 1.82 -10.01 -3.58
N LEU A 98 1.25 -9.48 -2.49
CA LEU A 98 1.98 -8.66 -1.52
C LEU A 98 3.21 -9.37 -0.95
N LEU A 99 3.09 -10.66 -0.61
CA LEU A 99 4.21 -11.46 -0.12
C LEU A 99 5.27 -11.70 -1.21
N ASN A 100 4.86 -11.95 -2.45
CA ASN A 100 5.81 -12.11 -3.56
C ASN A 100 6.58 -10.81 -3.83
N VAL A 101 5.92 -9.66 -3.71
CA VAL A 101 6.57 -8.35 -3.82
C VAL A 101 7.57 -8.14 -2.69
N LEU A 102 7.22 -8.49 -1.44
CA LEU A 102 8.14 -8.45 -0.30
C LEU A 102 9.40 -9.31 -0.51
N ASP A 103 9.28 -10.43 -1.22
CA ASP A 103 10.42 -11.30 -1.51
C ASP A 103 11.32 -10.77 -2.65
N THR A 104 10.81 -9.89 -3.52
CA THR A 104 11.49 -9.50 -4.77
C THR A 104 11.93 -8.04 -4.86
N TYR A 105 11.38 -7.17 -4.01
CA TYR A 105 11.68 -5.73 -3.95
C TYR A 105 12.73 -5.41 -2.90
#